data_AF-A0A0W7TPH9-F1
#
_entry.id   AF-A0A0W7TPH9-F1
#
_cell.length_a   1.000
_cell.length_b   1.000
_cell.length_c   1.000
_cell.angle_alpha   90.00
_cell.angle_beta   90.00
_cell.angle_gamma   90.00
#
_symmetry.space_group_name_H-M   'P 1'
#
loop_
_entity.id
_entity.type
_entity.pdbx_description
1 polymer ?
#
loop_
_entity_poly.entity_id
_entity_poly.type
_entity_poly.pdbx_seq_one_letter_code
_entity_poly.pdbx_strand_id
1 'polypeptide(L)'
;MKKSNRTVRKMRSAWTGFTTACLAAALTMSALVSCAPQESRPVVTSDDLTPPSAAQEAIAQEAGGGKNYAYYWQAEDIEKTLQEYRAACEEELDYLKDLIEQGEDAVKEVGYLSLADAQKAVSDREAMIGAELENERKRLEEEKNIGPILGPQEAANIAGVIFEKCYGIDLSGQTLALNCYGDTAILVAAENSGMARSLWSVRLDEAADGVLFSTCAADCQVDATTGEVIGASYSFSSNEAAAMRETPVPACFVQEKAPDAIESFGYWDETEASYDETAEALKAQISEALSGSALVGGAVMTDIQIELHDVQTYGNYKANSIYFRLSCDNGKEYHVSRTFFDAPYVNYDCGGYPLRAYQFTNDTYLSGT
;
A
#
# COMPACT_ATOMS: atom_id res chain seq x y z
N MET A 1 -6.45 7.59 -36.41
CA MET A 1 -6.70 6.37 -35.60
C MET A 1 -6.47 6.71 -34.13
N LYS A 2 -7.58 6.81 -33.38
CA LYS A 2 -7.78 6.61 -31.93
C LYS A 2 -6.55 6.67 -31.02
N LYS A 3 -6.25 7.85 -30.43
CA LYS A 3 -5.33 7.97 -29.27
C LYS A 3 -5.77 8.92 -28.14
N SER A 4 -6.89 9.64 -28.24
CA SER A 4 -7.19 10.74 -27.29
C SER A 4 -8.23 10.45 -26.20
N ASN A 5 -9.10 9.44 -26.36
CA ASN A 5 -10.32 9.31 -25.53
C ASN A 5 -10.11 8.55 -24.20
N ARG A 6 -8.88 8.17 -23.85
CA ARG A 6 -8.60 7.30 -22.67
C ARG A 6 -7.90 8.03 -21.52
N THR A 7 -7.48 9.29 -21.72
CA THR A 7 -6.70 10.06 -20.74
C THR A 7 -7.61 10.77 -19.74
N VAL A 8 -8.71 11.38 -20.20
CA VAL A 8 -9.61 12.19 -19.34
C VAL A 8 -10.54 11.36 -18.45
N ARG A 9 -10.92 10.15 -18.88
CA ARG A 9 -11.63 9.20 -18.01
C ARG A 9 -10.77 8.69 -16.84
N LYS A 10 -9.44 8.85 -16.90
CA LYS A 10 -8.51 8.38 -15.86
C LYS A 10 -8.18 9.41 -14.79
N MET A 11 -8.16 10.70 -15.09
CA MET A 11 -7.98 11.71 -14.05
C MET A 11 -9.16 11.69 -13.05
N ARG A 12 -10.40 11.58 -13.54
CA ARG A 12 -11.57 11.41 -12.67
C ARG A 12 -11.55 10.11 -11.85
N SER A 13 -11.05 8.99 -12.39
CA SER A 13 -10.97 7.72 -11.63
C SER A 13 -9.82 7.68 -10.63
N ALA A 14 -8.69 8.33 -10.93
CA ALA A 14 -7.57 8.47 -10.00
C ALA A 14 -7.95 9.33 -8.79
N TRP A 15 -8.74 10.40 -9.00
CA TRP A 15 -9.19 11.29 -7.93
C TRP A 15 -10.39 10.76 -7.13
N THR A 16 -11.35 10.06 -7.78
CA THR A 16 -12.49 9.44 -7.05
C THR A 16 -12.14 8.10 -6.39
N GLY A 17 -11.13 7.39 -6.90
CA GLY A 17 -10.56 6.21 -6.24
C GLY A 17 -9.86 6.53 -4.91
N PHE A 18 -9.22 7.70 -4.84
CA PHE A 18 -8.51 8.19 -3.65
C PHE A 18 -9.44 8.58 -2.49
N THR A 19 -10.65 9.06 -2.77
CA THR A 19 -11.63 9.44 -1.74
C THR A 19 -12.58 8.32 -1.31
N THR A 20 -12.83 7.32 -2.16
CA THR A 20 -13.85 6.28 -1.88
C THR A 20 -13.28 5.09 -1.12
N ALA A 21 -11.99 4.78 -1.30
CA ALA A 21 -11.32 3.73 -0.51
C ALA A 21 -11.21 4.10 0.98
N CYS A 22 -11.10 5.39 1.31
CA CYS A 22 -11.05 5.86 2.69
C CYS A 22 -12.41 5.83 3.44
N LEU A 23 -13.54 5.75 2.73
CA LEU A 23 -14.87 5.83 3.35
C LEU A 23 -15.54 4.45 3.57
N ALA A 24 -15.18 3.43 2.80
CA ALA A 24 -15.85 2.12 2.88
C ALA A 24 -15.42 1.27 4.09
N ALA A 25 -14.25 1.54 4.69
CA ALA A 25 -13.80 0.86 5.90
C ALA A 25 -14.43 1.42 7.20
N ALA A 26 -15.14 2.56 7.14
CA ALA A 26 -15.64 3.28 8.31
C ALA A 26 -17.04 2.87 8.79
N LEU A 27 -17.70 1.87 8.18
CA LEU A 27 -19.10 1.56 8.47
C LEU A 27 -19.38 0.08 8.77
N THR A 28 -18.58 -0.56 9.61
CA THR A 28 -19.10 -1.70 10.38
C THR A 28 -18.42 -1.83 11.74
N MET A 29 -19.24 -1.69 12.78
CA MET A 29 -19.13 -2.31 14.11
C MET A 29 -18.85 -1.36 15.28
N SER A 30 -19.94 -0.72 15.70
CA SER A 30 -20.19 -0.39 17.11
C SER A 30 -20.38 -1.69 17.90
N ALA A 31 -19.67 -1.85 19.03
CA ALA A 31 -20.24 -2.18 20.35
C ALA A 31 -19.18 -2.75 21.33
N LEU A 32 -18.75 -1.93 22.30
CA LEU A 32 -18.96 -2.10 23.75
C LEU A 32 -17.80 -1.49 24.57
N VAL A 33 -18.21 -0.62 25.49
CA VAL A 33 -17.41 0.08 26.50
C VAL A 33 -17.32 -0.78 27.77
N SER A 34 -16.16 -0.81 28.43
CA SER A 34 -16.10 -0.68 29.89
C SER A 34 -14.70 -0.24 30.38
N CYS A 35 -14.74 0.69 31.33
CA CYS A 35 -13.66 1.50 31.88
C CYS A 35 -12.60 0.75 32.71
N ALA A 36 -11.40 1.36 32.74
CA ALA A 36 -10.23 1.07 33.59
C ALA A 36 -10.44 1.44 35.09
N PRO A 37 -9.39 1.31 35.96
CA PRO A 37 -8.47 2.44 36.10
C PRO A 37 -6.96 2.12 36.19
N GLN A 38 -6.19 3.12 35.75
CA GLN A 38 -4.73 3.26 35.65
C GLN A 38 -3.98 3.27 37.00
N GLU A 39 -2.75 2.74 37.00
CA GLU A 39 -1.67 3.16 37.91
C GLU A 39 -0.57 3.91 37.13
N SER A 40 -0.13 5.02 37.74
CA SER A 40 0.82 6.02 37.25
C SER A 40 2.26 5.50 37.04
N ARG A 41 2.93 5.94 35.97
CA ARG A 41 4.39 5.77 35.75
C ARG A 41 5.08 7.10 35.37
N PRO A 42 6.40 7.22 35.59
CA PRO A 42 7.07 8.49 35.87
C PRO A 42 7.45 9.28 34.61
N VAL A 43 7.61 10.59 34.80
CA VAL A 43 7.90 11.60 33.77
C VAL A 43 9.37 11.54 33.36
N VAL A 44 9.64 11.31 32.07
CA VAL A 44 10.95 11.48 31.42
C VAL A 44 11.02 12.91 30.85
N THR A 45 12.07 13.66 31.17
CA THR A 45 12.29 15.05 30.72
C THR A 45 13.17 15.11 29.47
N SER A 46 13.02 16.18 28.69
CA SER A 46 13.52 16.42 27.32
C SER A 46 15.04 16.31 27.08
N ASP A 47 15.86 16.09 28.10
CA ASP A 47 17.32 16.08 28.00
C ASP A 47 17.92 14.69 27.67
N ASP A 48 17.12 13.61 27.68
CA ASP A 48 17.55 12.25 27.32
C ASP A 48 17.44 11.93 25.81
N LEU A 49 17.09 12.90 24.96
CA LEU A 49 16.76 12.70 23.54
C LEU A 49 17.84 13.16 22.54
N THR A 50 19.12 13.12 22.89
CA THR A 50 20.17 13.29 21.85
C THR A 50 20.69 11.92 21.41
N PRO A 51 20.25 11.35 20.27
CA PRO A 51 20.84 10.11 19.77
C PRO A 51 22.25 10.38 19.20
N PRO A 52 23.18 9.42 19.30
CA PRO A 52 24.50 9.55 18.69
C PRO A 52 24.38 9.40 17.17
N SER A 53 24.53 10.52 16.45
CA SER A 53 24.35 10.64 15.00
C SER A 53 25.16 9.63 14.15
N ALA A 54 26.28 9.11 14.67
CA ALA A 54 27.13 8.15 13.95
C ALA A 54 26.59 6.71 13.95
N ALA A 55 25.76 6.34 14.94
CA ALA A 55 25.15 5.01 14.99
C ALA A 55 23.90 4.92 14.09
N GLN A 56 23.14 6.01 13.99
CA GLN A 56 21.98 6.11 13.09
C GLN A 56 22.40 6.16 11.61
N GLU A 57 23.49 6.84 11.27
CA GLU A 57 24.05 6.81 9.90
C GLU A 57 24.55 5.40 9.51
N ALA A 58 25.10 4.63 10.45
CA ALA A 58 25.50 3.25 10.22
C ALA A 58 24.30 2.30 10.08
N ILE A 59 23.26 2.48 10.90
CA ILE A 59 22.01 1.72 10.83
C ILE A 59 21.24 2.05 9.53
N ALA A 60 21.24 3.31 9.08
CA ALA A 60 20.63 3.71 7.81
C ALA A 60 21.38 3.15 6.58
N GLN A 61 22.72 3.04 6.66
CA GLN A 61 23.53 2.36 5.62
C GLN A 61 23.34 0.84 5.61
N GLU A 62 23.19 0.21 6.77
CA GLU A 62 22.91 -1.24 6.88
C GLU A 62 21.46 -1.58 6.49
N ALA A 63 20.47 -0.78 6.88
CA ALA A 63 19.05 -1.01 6.60
C ALA A 63 18.71 -0.85 5.10
N GLY A 64 19.38 0.05 4.38
CA GLY A 64 19.20 0.28 2.93
C GLY A 64 20.07 -0.62 2.02
N GLY A 65 20.83 -1.56 2.57
CA GLY A 65 21.76 -2.38 1.78
C GLY A 65 22.81 -1.57 1.01
N GLY A 66 23.10 -0.34 1.44
CA GLY A 66 24.02 0.60 0.78
C GLY A 66 23.52 1.24 -0.52
N LYS A 67 22.27 1.00 -0.95
CA LYS A 67 21.66 1.65 -2.12
C LYS A 67 20.85 2.88 -1.70
N ASN A 68 20.95 3.94 -2.49
CA ASN A 68 20.05 5.10 -2.39
C ASN A 68 18.96 4.97 -3.46
N TYR A 69 17.73 4.74 -3.02
CA TYR A 69 16.58 4.64 -3.93
C TYR A 69 16.08 6.05 -4.24
N ALA A 70 15.81 6.31 -5.52
CA ALA A 70 15.26 7.58 -5.95
C ALA A 70 13.84 7.72 -5.40
N TYR A 71 13.50 8.91 -4.95
CA TYR A 71 12.19 9.19 -4.38
C TYR A 71 11.65 10.56 -4.82
N TYR A 72 10.35 10.73 -4.69
CA TYR A 72 9.64 11.98 -4.88
C TYR A 72 8.67 12.19 -3.71
N TRP A 73 8.87 13.27 -2.96
CA TRP A 73 7.99 13.70 -1.89
C TRP A 73 7.44 15.10 -2.24
N GLN A 74 6.14 15.18 -2.51
CA GLN A 74 5.50 16.41 -2.99
C GLN A 74 5.69 17.61 -2.05
N ALA A 75 5.72 17.37 -0.72
CA ALA A 75 5.84 18.46 0.24
C ALA A 75 7.26 19.07 0.31
N GLU A 76 8.28 18.45 -0.32
CA GLU A 76 9.60 19.07 -0.46
C GLU A 76 9.54 20.33 -1.31
N ASP A 77 8.78 20.29 -2.41
CA ASP A 77 8.67 21.36 -3.40
C ASP A 77 7.21 21.70 -3.74
N ILE A 78 6.52 22.27 -2.74
CA ILE A 78 5.09 22.61 -2.79
C ILE A 78 4.76 23.45 -4.03
N GLU A 79 5.56 24.49 -4.34
CA GLU A 79 5.26 25.37 -5.46
C GLU A 79 5.36 24.66 -6.80
N LYS A 80 6.38 23.81 -6.99
CA LYS A 80 6.50 23.01 -8.20
C LYS A 80 5.34 22.03 -8.32
N THR A 81 4.98 21.32 -7.25
CA THR A 81 3.83 20.39 -7.27
C THR A 81 2.53 21.11 -7.63
N LEU A 82 2.27 22.30 -7.08
CA LEU A 82 1.07 23.07 -7.38
C LEU A 82 1.07 23.63 -8.81
N GLN A 83 2.24 23.97 -9.36
CA GLN A 83 2.38 24.36 -10.77
C GLN A 83 2.09 23.18 -11.71
N GLU A 84 2.62 21.99 -11.40
CA GLU A 84 2.35 20.77 -12.16
C GLU A 84 0.86 20.38 -12.07
N TYR A 85 0.24 20.47 -10.88
CA TYR A 85 -1.19 20.22 -10.70
C TYR A 85 -2.05 21.19 -11.50
N ARG A 86 -1.72 22.49 -11.46
CA ARG A 86 -2.39 23.50 -12.28
C ARG A 86 -2.27 23.20 -13.76
N ALA A 87 -1.07 22.89 -14.24
CA ALA A 87 -0.83 22.58 -15.65
C ALA A 87 -1.65 21.37 -16.11
N ALA A 88 -1.74 20.32 -15.29
CA ALA A 88 -2.57 19.15 -15.58
C ALA A 88 -4.08 19.50 -15.64
N CYS A 89 -4.56 20.38 -14.74
CA CYS A 89 -5.94 20.86 -14.78
C CYS A 89 -6.23 21.71 -16.02
N GLU A 90 -5.27 22.56 -16.42
CA GLU A 90 -5.39 23.40 -17.62
C GLU A 90 -5.39 22.54 -18.90
N GLU A 91 -4.53 21.52 -18.97
CA GLU A 91 -4.53 20.55 -20.08
C GLU A 91 -5.86 19.78 -20.18
N GLU A 92 -6.43 19.36 -19.04
CA GLU A 92 -7.76 18.73 -18.99
C GLU A 92 -8.84 19.67 -19.57
N LEU A 93 -8.83 20.94 -19.15
CA LEU A 93 -9.77 21.95 -19.63
C LEU A 93 -9.64 22.23 -21.12
N ASP A 94 -8.40 22.36 -21.62
CA ASP A 94 -8.14 22.62 -23.03
C ASP A 94 -8.63 21.46 -23.89
N TYR A 95 -8.39 20.21 -23.47
CA TYR A 95 -8.95 19.04 -24.15
C TYR A 95 -10.49 19.06 -24.19
N LEU A 96 -11.15 19.41 -23.09
CA LEU A 96 -12.61 19.50 -23.05
C LEU A 96 -13.15 20.63 -23.94
N LYS A 97 -12.46 21.77 -23.99
CA LYS A 97 -12.81 22.89 -24.88
C LYS A 97 -12.67 22.49 -26.34
N ASP A 98 -11.60 21.80 -26.71
CA ASP A 98 -11.40 21.27 -28.06
C ASP A 98 -12.51 20.29 -28.48
N LEU A 99 -13.00 19.45 -27.56
CA LEU A 99 -14.13 18.56 -27.84
C LEU A 99 -15.45 19.33 -28.03
N ILE A 100 -15.67 20.37 -27.23
CA ILE A 100 -16.86 21.24 -27.35
C ILE A 100 -16.86 21.94 -28.72
N GLU A 101 -15.71 22.42 -29.19
CA GLU A 101 -15.57 23.02 -30.52
C GLU A 101 -15.87 22.03 -31.66
N GLN A 102 -15.58 20.74 -31.47
CA GLN A 102 -15.90 19.69 -32.43
C GLN A 102 -17.40 19.32 -32.48
N GLY A 103 -18.17 19.73 -31.47
CA GLY A 103 -19.64 19.62 -31.46
C GLY A 103 -20.21 18.40 -30.73
N GLU A 104 -21.54 18.28 -30.79
CA GLU A 104 -22.36 17.33 -30.00
C GLU A 104 -21.92 15.86 -30.11
N ASP A 105 -21.52 15.40 -31.29
CA ASP A 105 -21.12 14.01 -31.51
C ASP A 105 -19.79 13.69 -30.82
N ALA A 106 -18.84 14.61 -30.84
CA ALA A 106 -17.51 14.43 -30.22
C ALA A 106 -17.61 14.35 -28.69
N VAL A 107 -18.42 15.22 -28.08
CA VAL A 107 -18.63 15.20 -26.62
C VAL A 107 -19.40 13.94 -26.18
N LYS A 108 -20.34 13.44 -26.99
CA LYS A 108 -21.04 12.17 -26.71
C LYS A 108 -20.15 10.96 -26.82
N GLU A 109 -19.20 10.96 -27.76
CA GLU A 109 -18.24 9.85 -27.93
C GLU A 109 -17.40 9.62 -26.66
N VAL A 110 -17.05 10.69 -25.94
CA VAL A 110 -16.30 10.61 -24.68
C VAL A 110 -17.18 10.43 -23.43
N GLY A 111 -18.50 10.41 -23.61
CA GLY A 111 -19.47 10.03 -22.59
C GLY A 111 -20.23 11.17 -21.92
N TYR A 112 -20.17 12.40 -22.44
CA TYR A 112 -21.09 13.47 -22.00
C TYR A 112 -22.49 13.27 -22.59
N LEU A 113 -23.52 13.71 -21.86
CA LEU A 113 -24.90 13.53 -22.31
C LEU A 113 -25.28 14.49 -23.43
N SER A 114 -24.68 15.69 -23.44
CA SER A 114 -24.92 16.74 -24.44
C SER A 114 -23.78 17.78 -24.47
N LEU A 115 -23.77 18.65 -25.47
CA LEU A 115 -22.87 19.80 -25.52
C LEU A 115 -23.05 20.75 -24.32
N ALA A 116 -24.29 20.97 -23.89
CA ALA A 116 -24.59 21.81 -22.73
C ALA A 116 -24.05 21.20 -21.42
N ASP A 117 -24.10 19.87 -21.29
CA ASP A 117 -23.52 19.13 -20.17
C ASP A 117 -21.99 19.25 -20.14
N ALA A 118 -21.33 19.10 -21.30
CA ALA A 118 -19.88 19.30 -21.42
C ALA A 118 -19.46 20.75 -21.10
N GLN A 119 -20.20 21.75 -21.60
CA GLN A 119 -19.96 23.17 -21.29
C GLN A 119 -20.13 23.47 -19.80
N LYS A 120 -21.15 22.90 -19.17
CA LYS A 120 -21.33 23.00 -17.72
C LYS A 120 -20.17 22.37 -16.97
N ALA A 121 -19.70 21.19 -17.39
CA ALA A 121 -18.57 20.52 -16.76
C ALA A 121 -17.28 21.35 -16.82
N VAL A 122 -17.00 22.02 -17.95
CA VAL A 122 -15.87 22.96 -18.08
C VAL A 122 -16.02 24.13 -17.11
N SER A 123 -17.20 24.77 -17.09
CA SER A 123 -17.44 25.91 -16.19
C SER A 123 -17.34 25.53 -14.71
N ASP A 124 -17.87 24.36 -14.32
CA ASP A 124 -17.78 23.85 -12.96
C ASP A 124 -16.31 23.57 -12.59
N ARG A 125 -15.55 22.95 -13.51
CA ARG A 125 -14.13 22.61 -13.30
C ARG A 125 -13.29 23.88 -13.13
N GLU A 126 -13.45 24.87 -14.00
CA GLU A 126 -12.78 26.18 -13.91
C GLU A 126 -13.04 26.87 -12.56
N ALA A 127 -14.27 26.79 -12.06
CA ALA A 127 -14.63 27.38 -10.77
C ALA A 127 -13.99 26.65 -9.56
N MET A 128 -13.67 25.37 -9.69
CA MET A 128 -13.14 24.54 -8.60
C MET A 128 -11.62 24.55 -8.48
N ILE A 129 -10.88 24.70 -9.59
CA ILE A 129 -9.40 24.59 -9.60
C ILE A 129 -8.72 25.46 -8.54
N GLY A 130 -9.21 26.71 -8.35
CA GLY A 130 -8.65 27.60 -7.35
C GLY A 130 -8.78 27.09 -5.91
N ALA A 131 -9.93 26.52 -5.56
CA ALA A 131 -10.16 25.94 -4.24
C ALA A 131 -9.38 24.64 -4.03
N GLU A 132 -9.25 23.82 -5.07
CA GLU A 132 -8.45 22.60 -5.01
C GLU A 132 -6.96 22.87 -4.82
N LEU A 133 -6.41 23.84 -5.55
CA LEU A 133 -5.01 24.28 -5.38
C LEU A 133 -4.73 24.78 -3.96
N GLU A 134 -5.67 25.51 -3.36
CA GLU A 134 -5.52 26.00 -1.98
C GLU A 134 -5.61 24.86 -0.96
N ASN A 135 -6.55 23.93 -1.15
CA ASN A 135 -6.65 22.74 -0.30
C ASN A 135 -5.40 21.87 -0.39
N GLU A 136 -4.86 21.69 -1.59
CA GLU A 136 -3.65 20.89 -1.81
C GLU A 136 -2.42 21.57 -1.21
N ARG A 137 -2.30 22.90 -1.35
CA ARG A 137 -1.26 23.69 -0.67
C ARG A 137 -1.31 23.45 0.84
N LYS A 138 -2.49 23.60 1.44
CA LYS A 138 -2.68 23.41 2.87
C LYS A 138 -2.30 21.99 3.30
N ARG A 139 -2.73 20.97 2.57
CA ARG A 139 -2.38 19.56 2.82
C ARG A 139 -0.86 19.36 2.80
N LEU A 140 -0.18 19.89 1.79
CA LEU A 140 1.27 19.77 1.63
C LEU A 140 2.04 20.54 2.72
N GLU A 141 1.55 21.72 3.11
CA GLU A 141 2.13 22.49 4.24
C GLU A 141 1.95 21.75 5.56
N GLU A 142 0.78 21.16 5.82
CA GLU A 142 0.52 20.32 7.00
C GLU A 142 1.46 19.11 7.03
N GLU A 143 1.58 18.41 5.90
CA GLU A 143 2.49 17.27 5.73
C GLU A 143 3.96 17.65 5.97
N LYS A 144 4.41 18.78 5.40
CA LYS A 144 5.78 19.29 5.60
C LYS A 144 6.07 19.63 7.07
N ASN A 145 5.06 20.11 7.79
CA ASN A 145 5.17 20.55 9.18
C ASN A 145 5.11 19.41 10.20
N ILE A 146 4.92 18.16 9.76
CA ILE A 146 4.95 16.98 10.65
C ILE A 146 6.31 16.88 11.37
N GLY A 147 7.40 17.23 10.69
CA GLY A 147 8.76 17.17 11.27
C GLY A 147 9.20 15.74 11.65
N PRO A 148 9.16 14.78 10.72
CA PRO A 148 9.55 13.40 11.00
C PRO A 148 11.03 13.32 11.42
N ILE A 149 11.35 12.44 12.37
CA ILE A 149 12.72 12.20 12.82
C ILE A 149 13.49 11.45 11.74
N LEU A 150 12.86 10.44 11.14
CA LEU A 150 13.37 9.68 10.01
C LEU A 150 13.09 10.44 8.72
N GLY A 151 14.13 10.72 7.95
CA GLY A 151 14.02 11.49 6.71
C GLY A 151 13.37 10.71 5.57
N PRO A 152 12.89 11.40 4.50
CA PRO A 152 12.28 10.77 3.34
C PRO A 152 13.24 9.80 2.62
N GLN A 153 14.54 10.12 2.52
CA GLN A 153 15.53 9.23 1.90
C GLN A 153 15.70 7.92 2.67
N GLU A 154 15.68 7.97 4.01
CA GLU A 154 15.79 6.79 4.86
C GLU A 154 14.54 5.91 4.72
N ALA A 155 13.35 6.52 4.69
CA ALA A 155 12.09 5.82 4.43
C ALA A 155 12.11 5.12 3.06
N ALA A 156 12.54 5.83 2.01
CA ALA A 156 12.69 5.28 0.66
C ALA A 156 13.66 4.10 0.63
N ASN A 157 14.75 4.16 1.38
CA ASN A 157 15.73 3.08 1.44
C ASN A 157 15.19 1.85 2.17
N ILE A 158 14.49 2.03 3.29
CA ILE A 158 13.85 0.93 4.04
C ILE A 158 12.82 0.23 3.14
N ALA A 159 11.91 0.98 2.53
CA ALA A 159 10.89 0.43 1.65
C ALA A 159 11.48 -0.21 0.37
N GLY A 160 12.49 0.43 -0.23
CA GLY A 160 13.17 -0.08 -1.43
C GLY A 160 13.79 -1.45 -1.21
N VAL A 161 14.40 -1.69 -0.04
CA VAL A 161 14.92 -3.02 0.32
C VAL A 161 13.80 -4.05 0.44
N ILE A 162 12.67 -3.70 1.04
CA ILE A 162 11.50 -4.59 1.10
C ILE A 162 10.99 -4.91 -0.30
N PHE A 163 10.86 -3.91 -1.16
CA PHE A 163 10.39 -4.08 -2.53
C PHE A 163 11.31 -4.98 -3.38
N GLU A 164 12.63 -4.80 -3.30
CA GLU A 164 13.58 -5.67 -4.02
C GLU A 164 13.68 -7.08 -3.39
N LYS A 165 13.77 -7.21 -2.06
CA LYS A 165 14.02 -8.51 -1.40
C LYS A 165 12.75 -9.36 -1.29
N CYS A 166 11.66 -8.79 -0.79
CA CYS A 166 10.43 -9.53 -0.54
C CYS A 166 9.62 -9.70 -1.82
N TYR A 167 9.52 -8.63 -2.61
CA TYR A 167 8.70 -8.62 -3.84
C TYR A 167 9.51 -8.76 -5.12
N GLY A 168 10.85 -8.73 -5.07
CA GLY A 168 11.66 -8.98 -6.26
C GLY A 168 11.49 -7.96 -7.36
N ILE A 169 11.18 -6.72 -7.00
CA ILE A 169 10.98 -5.64 -7.95
C ILE A 169 12.35 -5.12 -8.36
N ASP A 170 12.58 -4.91 -9.66
CA ASP A 170 13.75 -4.15 -10.11
C ASP A 170 13.45 -2.66 -10.01
N LEU A 171 14.04 -1.99 -9.02
CA LEU A 171 13.87 -0.55 -8.80
C LEU A 171 14.86 0.30 -9.63
N SER A 172 15.66 -0.31 -10.52
CA SER A 172 16.59 0.42 -11.36
C SER A 172 15.87 1.44 -12.25
N GLY A 173 16.12 2.73 -12.01
CA GLY A 173 15.49 3.83 -12.74
C GLY A 173 14.03 4.11 -12.34
N GLN A 174 13.54 3.48 -11.26
CA GLN A 174 12.23 3.79 -10.67
C GLN A 174 12.38 4.89 -9.61
N THR A 175 11.31 5.67 -9.42
CA THR A 175 11.21 6.69 -8.37
C THR A 175 10.06 6.31 -7.45
N LEU A 176 10.33 6.21 -6.15
CA LEU A 176 9.33 5.92 -5.13
C LEU A 176 8.56 7.19 -4.75
N ALA A 177 7.23 7.12 -4.71
CA ALA A 177 6.38 8.21 -4.26
C ALA A 177 6.21 8.16 -2.73
N LEU A 178 6.39 9.29 -2.05
CA LEU A 178 6.31 9.38 -0.60
C LEU A 178 5.22 10.35 -0.16
N ASN A 179 4.54 9.95 0.92
CA ASN A 179 3.70 10.83 1.72
C ASN A 179 4.02 10.66 3.22
N CYS A 180 4.04 11.76 3.96
CA CYS A 180 4.11 11.74 5.42
C CYS A 180 2.73 12.03 6.02
N TYR A 181 2.32 11.23 6.98
CA TYR A 181 1.06 11.35 7.68
C TYR A 181 1.27 11.58 9.16
N GLY A 182 0.57 12.55 9.73
CA GLY A 182 0.50 12.76 11.17
C GLY A 182 -0.60 11.92 11.83
N ASP A 183 -0.73 12.07 13.14
CA ASP A 183 -1.57 11.29 14.08
C ASP A 183 -3.00 10.95 13.64
N THR A 184 -3.61 11.78 12.78
CA THR A 184 -5.04 11.72 12.47
C THR A 184 -5.38 10.90 11.21
N ALA A 185 -4.40 10.43 10.46
CA ALA A 185 -4.64 9.76 9.17
C ALA A 185 -4.43 8.24 9.18
N ILE A 186 -4.02 7.66 10.31
CA ILE A 186 -3.61 6.25 10.38
C ILE A 186 -4.74 5.42 10.97
N LEU A 187 -5.35 4.62 10.09
CA LEU A 187 -6.38 3.63 10.40
C LEU A 187 -6.08 2.84 11.69
N VAL A 188 -6.96 3.02 12.67
CA VAL A 188 -7.44 2.01 13.66
C VAL A 188 -6.46 1.51 14.74
N ALA A 189 -5.15 1.62 14.58
CA ALA A 189 -4.20 1.07 15.57
C ALA A 189 -3.64 2.07 16.58
N ALA A 190 -3.41 3.31 16.16
CA ALA A 190 -2.68 4.28 16.98
C ALA A 190 -3.48 4.77 18.20
N GLU A 191 -4.81 4.77 18.12
CA GLU A 191 -5.70 5.25 19.19
C GLU A 191 -5.49 4.51 20.53
N ASN A 192 -5.04 3.26 20.49
CA ASN A 192 -4.85 2.44 21.69
C ASN A 192 -3.48 2.63 22.38
N SER A 193 -2.51 3.25 21.69
CA SER A 193 -1.15 3.40 22.24
C SER A 193 -0.89 4.74 22.96
N GLY A 194 -1.77 5.72 22.78
CA GLY A 194 -1.63 7.06 23.38
C GLY A 194 -0.41 7.87 22.91
N MET A 195 0.33 7.39 21.91
CA MET A 195 1.45 8.11 21.30
C MET A 195 1.02 8.72 19.97
N ALA A 196 1.28 10.02 19.82
CA ALA A 196 1.36 10.66 18.51
C ALA A 196 2.44 9.95 17.68
N ARG A 197 2.08 9.44 16.49
CA ARG A 197 3.01 8.73 15.60
C ARG A 197 2.83 9.23 14.18
N SER A 198 3.93 9.69 13.61
CA SER A 198 4.02 10.09 12.21
C SER A 198 4.51 8.93 11.36
N LEU A 199 3.98 8.77 10.15
CA LEU A 199 4.33 7.68 9.25
C LEU A 199 4.74 8.17 7.87
N TRP A 200 5.66 7.43 7.27
CA TRP A 200 5.89 7.46 5.84
C TRP A 200 5.06 6.37 5.16
N SER A 201 4.25 6.74 4.18
CA SER A 201 3.81 5.82 3.12
C SER A 201 4.75 5.98 1.94
N VAL A 202 5.42 4.89 1.59
CA VAL A 202 6.34 4.80 0.47
C VAL A 202 5.73 3.87 -0.56
N ARG A 203 5.59 4.36 -1.80
CA ARG A 203 4.88 3.65 -2.86
C ARG A 203 5.72 3.54 -4.11
N LEU A 204 5.66 2.37 -4.73
CA LEU A 204 5.90 2.23 -6.16
C LEU A 204 4.53 2.25 -6.84
N ASP A 205 4.21 3.35 -7.50
CA ASP A 205 2.96 3.47 -8.25
C ASP A 205 3.01 2.67 -9.55
N GLU A 206 1.83 2.27 -10.01
CA GLU A 206 1.67 1.70 -11.34
C GLU A 206 2.11 2.69 -12.43
N ALA A 207 2.65 2.19 -13.54
CA ALA A 207 3.00 3.02 -14.67
C ALA A 207 1.78 3.82 -15.18
N ALA A 208 1.97 5.13 -15.38
CA ALA A 208 0.94 6.02 -15.93
C ALA A 208 0.76 5.86 -17.47
N ASP A 209 0.70 4.63 -17.98
CA ASP A 209 0.59 4.32 -19.41
C ASP A 209 -0.87 4.32 -19.92
N GLY A 210 -1.81 4.41 -18.99
CA GLY A 210 -3.21 4.42 -19.29
C GLY A 210 -3.84 3.05 -19.55
N VAL A 211 -3.27 1.99 -19.01
CA VAL A 211 -3.86 0.66 -18.90
C VAL A 211 -3.87 0.33 -17.41
N LEU A 212 -5.02 -0.05 -16.84
CA LEU A 212 -5.09 -0.44 -15.42
C LEU A 212 -4.34 -1.76 -15.22
N PHE A 213 -3.58 -1.85 -14.13
CA PHE A 213 -2.71 -2.99 -13.81
C PHE A 213 -1.76 -3.33 -14.97
N SER A 214 -1.24 -2.32 -15.66
CA SER A 214 -0.21 -2.44 -16.70
C SER A 214 1.11 -2.96 -16.14
N THR A 215 1.49 -2.44 -14.97
CA THR A 215 2.65 -2.87 -14.18
C THR A 215 2.22 -3.25 -12.78
N CYS A 216 3.14 -3.79 -12.00
CA CYS A 216 2.93 -3.97 -10.57
C CYS A 216 2.94 -2.63 -9.84
N ALA A 217 2.46 -2.66 -8.60
CA ALA A 217 2.61 -1.58 -7.63
C ALA A 217 2.98 -2.17 -6.27
N ALA A 218 3.58 -1.38 -5.39
CA ALA A 218 3.91 -1.78 -4.03
C ALA A 218 3.76 -0.61 -3.07
N ASP A 219 3.43 -0.90 -1.81
CA ASP A 219 3.31 0.09 -0.74
C ASP A 219 4.04 -0.43 0.50
N CYS A 220 4.67 0.48 1.24
CA CYS A 220 5.28 0.21 2.52
C CYS A 220 5.03 1.38 3.48
N GLN A 221 4.56 1.05 4.67
CA GLN A 221 4.37 1.99 5.77
C GLN A 221 5.52 1.86 6.75
N VAL A 222 6.20 2.97 7.01
CA VAL A 222 7.35 3.06 7.89
C VAL A 222 7.07 4.09 8.98
N ASP A 223 7.32 3.72 10.23
CA ASP A 223 7.26 4.66 11.35
C ASP A 223 8.31 5.76 11.15
N ALA A 224 7.85 7.01 11.07
CA ALA A 224 8.70 8.16 10.78
C ALA A 224 9.53 8.64 11.99
N THR A 225 9.43 7.94 13.12
CA THR A 225 10.22 8.14 14.34
C THR A 225 11.29 7.05 14.48
N THR A 226 10.91 5.79 14.28
CA THR A 226 11.76 4.63 14.58
C THR A 226 12.35 3.97 13.34
N GLY A 227 11.78 4.20 12.15
CA GLY A 227 12.12 3.46 10.94
C GLY A 227 11.57 2.03 10.90
N GLU A 228 10.70 1.66 11.85
CA GLU A 228 10.09 0.34 11.89
C GLU A 228 9.10 0.18 10.74
N VAL A 229 9.14 -0.97 10.05
CA VAL A 229 8.14 -1.30 9.04
C VAL A 229 6.85 -1.71 9.75
N ILE A 230 5.77 -1.00 9.47
CA ILE A 230 4.44 -1.27 10.02
C ILE A 230 3.68 -2.21 9.11
N GLY A 231 3.84 -2.02 7.81
CA GLY A 231 3.32 -2.95 6.85
C GLY A 231 3.90 -2.74 5.47
N ALA A 232 3.77 -3.77 4.64
CA ALA A 232 4.13 -3.71 3.24
C ALA A 232 3.19 -4.60 2.44
N SER A 233 2.85 -4.16 1.24
CA SER A 233 1.97 -4.89 0.33
C SER A 233 2.42 -4.77 -1.12
N TYR A 234 1.97 -5.72 -1.93
CA TYR A 234 2.23 -5.80 -3.37
C TYR A 234 0.92 -5.96 -4.14
N SER A 235 0.85 -5.29 -5.29
CA SER A 235 -0.24 -5.41 -6.26
C SER A 235 0.32 -5.88 -7.60
N PHE A 236 -0.22 -7.00 -8.10
CA PHE A 236 0.22 -7.62 -9.35
C PHE A 236 -0.20 -6.81 -10.58
N SER A 237 0.61 -6.87 -11.63
CA SER A 237 0.17 -6.51 -12.98
C SER A 237 -0.83 -7.52 -13.55
N SER A 238 -1.58 -7.12 -14.57
CA SER A 238 -2.47 -7.99 -15.34
C SER A 238 -1.74 -9.19 -15.94
N ASN A 239 -0.48 -9.00 -16.38
CA ASN A 239 0.32 -10.06 -16.96
C ASN A 239 0.75 -11.08 -15.90
N GLU A 240 1.17 -10.61 -14.73
CA GLU A 240 1.48 -11.48 -13.60
C GLU A 240 0.24 -12.22 -13.13
N ALA A 241 -0.90 -11.54 -13.00
CA ALA A 241 -2.17 -12.15 -12.65
C ALA A 241 -2.60 -13.23 -13.67
N ALA A 242 -2.35 -13.01 -14.95
CA ALA A 242 -2.61 -14.02 -15.99
C ALA A 242 -1.69 -15.23 -15.87
N ALA A 243 -0.38 -15.02 -15.70
CA ALA A 243 0.60 -16.10 -15.52
C ALA A 243 0.31 -16.92 -14.25
N MET A 244 -0.09 -16.24 -13.16
CA MET A 244 -0.48 -16.87 -11.90
C MET A 244 -1.72 -17.76 -12.05
N ARG A 245 -2.71 -17.36 -12.87
CA ARG A 245 -3.88 -18.19 -13.16
C ARG A 245 -3.56 -19.48 -13.92
N GLU A 246 -2.46 -19.51 -14.66
CA GLU A 246 -2.00 -20.70 -15.39
C GLU A 246 -1.16 -21.63 -14.50
N THR A 247 -0.76 -21.17 -13.32
CA THR A 247 0.09 -21.94 -12.40
C THR A 247 -0.75 -22.99 -11.66
N PRO A 248 -0.35 -24.28 -11.66
CA PRO A 248 -1.01 -25.30 -10.88
C PRO A 248 -1.00 -25.00 -9.38
N VAL A 249 -2.14 -25.20 -8.72
CA VAL A 249 -2.25 -25.11 -7.25
C VAL A 249 -1.85 -26.43 -6.59
N PRO A 250 -1.30 -26.41 -5.36
CA PRO A 250 -0.98 -27.62 -4.63
C PRO A 250 -2.26 -28.40 -4.33
N ALA A 251 -2.14 -29.72 -4.17
CA ALA A 251 -3.31 -30.59 -3.97
C ALA A 251 -4.10 -30.25 -2.69
N CYS A 252 -3.43 -29.72 -1.67
CA CYS A 252 -4.04 -29.23 -0.44
C CYS A 252 -4.81 -27.91 -0.60
N PHE A 253 -4.79 -27.25 -1.76
CA PHE A 253 -5.63 -26.08 -2.03
C PHE A 253 -6.81 -26.46 -2.92
N VAL A 254 -8.00 -26.49 -2.33
CA VAL A 254 -9.25 -26.80 -3.03
C VAL A 254 -9.78 -25.53 -3.68
N GLN A 255 -9.61 -25.46 -4.99
CA GLN A 255 -10.11 -24.37 -5.83
C GLN A 255 -11.64 -24.50 -6.03
N GLU A 256 -12.38 -23.49 -5.58
CA GLU A 256 -13.81 -23.33 -5.85
C GLU A 256 -14.02 -22.67 -7.22
N LYS A 257 -14.85 -23.27 -8.06
CA LYS A 257 -15.18 -22.73 -9.39
C LYS A 257 -16.44 -21.87 -9.29
N ALA A 258 -16.27 -20.58 -9.13
CA ALA A 258 -17.35 -19.63 -9.40
C ALA A 258 -17.44 -19.39 -10.92
N PRO A 259 -18.59 -19.65 -11.58
CA PRO A 259 -18.73 -19.50 -13.03
C PRO A 259 -18.50 -18.07 -13.53
N ASP A 260 -18.76 -17.08 -12.67
CA ASP A 260 -18.76 -15.66 -13.00
C ASP A 260 -17.71 -14.85 -12.21
N ALA A 261 -16.93 -15.49 -11.32
CA ALA A 261 -15.89 -14.77 -10.60
C ALA A 261 -14.59 -14.73 -11.41
N ILE A 262 -14.02 -13.53 -11.51
CA ILE A 262 -12.67 -13.30 -12.02
C ILE A 262 -11.60 -13.75 -10.98
N GLU A 263 -12.06 -14.07 -9.77
CA GLU A 263 -11.30 -14.33 -8.55
C GLU A 263 -11.07 -15.83 -8.30
N SER A 264 -9.96 -16.13 -7.63
CA SER A 264 -9.69 -17.45 -7.07
C SER A 264 -10.35 -17.58 -5.71
N PHE A 265 -11.47 -18.31 -5.66
CA PHE A 265 -12.04 -18.77 -4.40
C PHE A 265 -11.55 -20.18 -4.12
N GLY A 266 -11.32 -20.47 -2.84
CA GLY A 266 -10.86 -21.79 -2.42
C GLY A 266 -10.42 -21.79 -0.98
N TYR A 267 -10.15 -22.99 -0.48
CA TYR A 267 -9.70 -23.21 0.89
C TYR A 267 -8.55 -24.21 0.91
N TRP A 268 -7.69 -24.03 1.88
CA TRP A 268 -6.68 -25.00 2.28
C TRP A 268 -7.36 -26.14 3.05
N ASP A 269 -7.13 -27.36 2.58
CA ASP A 269 -7.52 -28.58 3.25
C ASP A 269 -6.31 -29.13 4.02
N GLU A 270 -6.31 -28.92 5.34
CA GLU A 270 -5.25 -29.44 6.23
C GLU A 270 -5.24 -30.97 6.35
N THR A 271 -6.29 -31.66 5.86
CA THR A 271 -6.37 -33.11 5.89
C THR A 271 -5.71 -33.76 4.67
N GLU A 272 -5.44 -32.98 3.62
CA GLU A 272 -4.73 -33.44 2.43
C GLU A 272 -3.25 -33.74 2.75
N ALA A 273 -2.74 -34.87 2.27
CA ALA A 273 -1.40 -35.35 2.63
C ALA A 273 -0.25 -34.41 2.21
N SER A 274 -0.51 -33.51 1.25
CA SER A 274 0.45 -32.51 0.78
C SER A 274 0.48 -31.24 1.61
N TYR A 275 -0.43 -31.07 2.58
CA TYR A 275 -0.56 -29.84 3.35
C TYR A 275 0.71 -29.51 4.14
N ASP A 276 1.19 -30.43 4.98
CA ASP A 276 2.37 -30.19 5.83
C ASP A 276 3.62 -29.83 5.02
N GLU A 277 3.87 -30.54 3.91
CA GLU A 277 5.00 -30.25 3.02
C GLU A 277 4.88 -28.87 2.37
N THR A 278 3.66 -28.50 1.94
CA THR A 278 3.40 -27.19 1.33
C THR A 278 3.55 -26.07 2.36
N ALA A 279 3.03 -26.27 3.57
CA ALA A 279 3.09 -25.31 4.66
C ALA A 279 4.54 -25.04 5.10
N GLU A 280 5.35 -26.08 5.24
CA GLU A 280 6.78 -25.95 5.55
C GLU A 280 7.58 -25.31 4.40
N ALA A 281 7.23 -25.59 3.14
CA ALA A 281 7.82 -24.91 1.99
C ALA A 281 7.54 -23.40 2.01
N LEU A 282 6.30 -22.99 2.28
CA LEU A 282 5.92 -21.58 2.42
C LEU A 282 6.64 -20.93 3.62
N LYS A 283 6.75 -21.63 4.74
CA LYS A 283 7.50 -21.17 5.92
C LYS A 283 8.98 -20.95 5.60
N ALA A 284 9.62 -21.90 4.93
CA ALA A 284 11.03 -21.78 4.54
C ALA A 284 11.24 -20.61 3.59
N GLN A 285 10.29 -20.40 2.66
CA GLN A 285 10.32 -19.32 1.71
C GLN A 285 10.16 -17.94 2.37
N ILE A 286 9.22 -17.79 3.31
CA ILE A 286 9.09 -16.58 4.13
C ILE A 286 10.36 -16.37 4.95
N SER A 287 10.90 -17.44 5.55
CA SER A 287 12.13 -17.37 6.33
C SER A 287 13.30 -16.87 5.48
N GLU A 288 13.47 -17.37 4.26
CA GLU A 288 14.54 -16.96 3.34
C GLU A 288 14.37 -15.50 2.88
N ALA A 289 13.16 -15.14 2.43
CA ALA A 289 12.91 -13.80 1.92
C ALA A 289 13.03 -12.72 3.01
N LEU A 290 12.71 -13.10 4.25
CA LEU A 290 12.87 -12.25 5.43
C LEU A 290 14.23 -12.43 6.13
N SER A 291 15.07 -13.37 5.67
CA SER A 291 16.39 -13.60 6.27
C SER A 291 17.30 -12.40 6.03
N GLY A 292 17.81 -11.83 7.11
CA GLY A 292 18.59 -10.58 7.05
C GLY A 292 17.80 -9.39 6.49
N SER A 293 16.47 -9.39 6.62
CA SER A 293 15.60 -8.33 6.10
C SER A 293 15.38 -7.17 7.08
N ALA A 294 15.03 -6.02 6.52
CA ALA A 294 14.76 -4.75 7.17
C ALA A 294 13.37 -4.65 7.82
N LEU A 295 12.57 -5.74 7.87
CA LEU A 295 11.23 -5.68 8.46
C LEU A 295 11.25 -5.17 9.90
N VAL A 296 12.35 -5.38 10.62
CA VAL A 296 12.42 -5.18 12.07
C VAL A 296 13.56 -4.27 12.51
N GLY A 297 13.94 -3.25 11.71
CA GLY A 297 15.04 -2.36 12.09
C GLY A 297 16.34 -3.10 12.45
N GLY A 298 16.57 -4.28 11.83
CA GLY A 298 17.71 -5.17 12.11
C GLY A 298 17.43 -6.37 13.03
N ALA A 299 16.22 -6.56 13.56
CA ALA A 299 15.91 -7.72 14.40
C ALA A 299 15.80 -9.03 13.59
N VAL A 300 16.12 -10.13 14.25
CA VAL A 300 16.19 -11.46 13.64
C VAL A 300 14.92 -12.23 13.94
N MET A 301 14.28 -12.74 12.90
CA MET A 301 13.16 -13.66 13.04
C MET A 301 13.62 -14.95 13.71
N THR A 302 12.97 -15.32 14.81
CA THR A 302 13.32 -16.47 15.66
C THR A 302 12.39 -17.66 15.45
N ASP A 303 11.12 -17.40 15.11
CA ASP A 303 10.12 -18.44 14.87
C ASP A 303 9.08 -17.98 13.83
N ILE A 304 8.49 -18.95 13.13
CA ILE A 304 7.31 -18.76 12.29
C ILE A 304 6.27 -19.81 12.68
N GLN A 305 5.11 -19.34 13.08
CA GLN A 305 3.94 -20.18 13.34
C GLN A 305 2.94 -20.03 12.21
N ILE A 306 2.30 -21.13 11.85
CA ILE A 306 1.27 -21.17 10.82
C ILE A 306 -0.07 -21.24 11.52
N GLU A 307 -0.97 -20.33 11.13
CA GLU A 307 -2.34 -20.30 11.62
C GLU A 307 -3.27 -20.50 10.43
N LEU A 308 -4.00 -21.62 10.42
CA LEU A 308 -5.07 -21.83 9.46
C LEU A 308 -6.39 -21.37 10.07
N HIS A 309 -7.04 -20.40 9.44
CA HIS A 309 -8.37 -19.98 9.87
C HIS A 309 -9.42 -21.02 9.47
N ASP A 310 -10.49 -21.09 10.25
CA ASP A 310 -11.63 -21.94 9.93
C ASP A 310 -12.22 -21.60 8.56
N VAL A 311 -12.70 -22.63 7.87
CA VAL A 311 -13.38 -22.49 6.58
C VAL A 311 -14.68 -21.70 6.76
N GLN A 312 -14.73 -20.52 6.16
CA GLN A 312 -15.93 -19.70 6.05
C GLN A 312 -16.69 -20.06 4.77
N THR A 313 -18.01 -20.02 4.84
CA THR A 313 -18.90 -20.26 3.70
C THR A 313 -19.51 -18.93 3.23
N TYR A 314 -19.24 -18.55 1.98
CA TYR A 314 -19.78 -17.36 1.33
C TYR A 314 -20.74 -17.79 0.22
N GLY A 315 -22.04 -17.84 0.55
CA GLY A 315 -23.05 -18.37 -0.37
C GLY A 315 -22.80 -19.85 -0.67
N ASN A 316 -22.39 -20.16 -1.91
CA ASN A 316 -22.09 -21.53 -2.35
C ASN A 316 -20.58 -21.84 -2.34
N TYR A 317 -19.74 -20.93 -1.86
CA TYR A 317 -18.28 -21.04 -1.91
C TYR A 317 -17.70 -21.19 -0.52
N LYS A 318 -16.58 -21.91 -0.42
CA LYS A 318 -15.79 -22.05 0.79
C LYS A 318 -14.47 -21.33 0.64
N ALA A 319 -14.06 -20.63 1.70
CA ALA A 319 -12.73 -20.04 1.76
C ALA A 319 -12.18 -20.07 3.19
N ASN A 320 -10.88 -20.29 3.31
CA ASN A 320 -10.12 -19.96 4.50
C ASN A 320 -8.86 -19.20 4.09
N SER A 321 -8.03 -18.87 5.08
CA SER A 321 -6.77 -18.20 4.85
C SER A 321 -5.72 -18.84 5.74
N ILE A 322 -4.54 -19.05 5.15
CA ILE A 322 -3.33 -19.41 5.87
C ILE A 322 -2.62 -18.12 6.24
N TYR A 323 -2.25 -18.02 7.51
CA TYR A 323 -1.54 -16.89 8.07
C TYR A 323 -0.24 -17.36 8.68
N PHE A 324 0.74 -16.46 8.73
CA PHE A 324 2.01 -16.75 9.38
C PHE A 324 2.26 -15.70 10.45
N ARG A 325 2.43 -16.14 11.69
CA ARG A 325 2.89 -15.29 12.79
C ARG A 325 4.40 -15.43 12.93
N LEU A 326 5.10 -14.32 12.77
CA LEU A 326 6.54 -14.22 12.86
C LEU A 326 6.89 -13.68 14.25
N SER A 327 7.73 -14.39 14.98
CA SER A 327 8.33 -13.88 16.22
C SER A 327 9.75 -13.42 15.95
N CYS A 328 10.14 -12.30 16.55
CA CYS A 328 11.48 -11.73 16.43
C CYS A 328 12.21 -11.72 17.78
N ASP A 329 13.53 -11.71 17.76
CA ASP A 329 14.40 -11.71 18.95
C ASP A 329 14.25 -10.47 19.85
N ASN A 330 13.77 -9.36 19.29
CA ASN A 330 13.42 -8.14 20.02
C ASN A 330 12.02 -8.16 20.66
N GLY A 331 11.30 -9.28 20.57
CA GLY A 331 9.95 -9.45 21.14
C GLY A 331 8.84 -8.88 20.27
N LYS A 332 9.13 -8.44 19.04
CA LYS A 332 8.11 -8.01 18.07
C LYS A 332 7.47 -9.20 17.37
N GLU A 333 6.19 -9.05 17.09
CA GLU A 333 5.41 -10.01 16.33
C GLU A 333 4.88 -9.35 15.05
N TYR A 334 5.04 -10.08 13.93
CA TYR A 334 4.51 -9.68 12.64
C TYR A 334 3.55 -10.73 12.13
N HIS A 335 2.57 -10.26 11.39
CA HIS A 335 1.59 -11.08 10.73
C HIS A 335 1.81 -11.00 9.23
N VAL A 336 1.99 -12.17 8.61
CA VAL A 336 2.02 -12.32 7.16
C VAL A 336 0.70 -12.91 6.74
N SER A 337 -0.08 -12.11 6.05
CA SER A 337 -1.40 -12.48 5.57
C SER A 337 -1.45 -12.34 4.06
N ARG A 338 -2.40 -13.02 3.43
CA ARG A 338 -2.63 -12.84 2.00
C ARG A 338 -3.26 -11.46 1.75
N THR A 339 -2.68 -10.68 0.86
CA THR A 339 -3.25 -9.41 0.42
C THR A 339 -4.48 -9.71 -0.46
N PHE A 340 -5.63 -9.18 -0.05
CA PHE A 340 -6.91 -9.16 -0.77
C PHE A 340 -7.68 -10.48 -0.92
N PHE A 341 -9.00 -10.35 -0.77
CA PHE A 341 -10.01 -11.35 -1.14
C PHE A 341 -10.02 -11.61 -2.68
N ASP A 342 -9.41 -10.74 -3.47
CA ASP A 342 -9.63 -10.66 -4.93
C ASP A 342 -8.42 -11.06 -5.80
N ALA A 343 -7.27 -11.43 -5.22
CA ALA A 343 -6.06 -11.73 -5.99
C ALA A 343 -6.02 -13.21 -6.44
N PRO A 344 -6.19 -13.53 -7.73
CA PRO A 344 -6.28 -14.91 -8.20
C PRO A 344 -4.90 -15.60 -8.16
N TYR A 345 -4.79 -16.64 -7.33
CA TYR A 345 -3.74 -17.68 -7.33
C TYR A 345 -2.31 -17.19 -7.01
N VAL A 346 -1.77 -17.71 -5.91
CA VAL A 346 -0.36 -17.56 -5.54
C VAL A 346 0.47 -18.34 -6.55
N ASN A 347 1.67 -17.84 -6.86
CA ASN A 347 2.68 -18.70 -7.46
C ASN A 347 3.13 -19.76 -6.43
N TYR A 348 2.44 -20.90 -6.40
CA TYR A 348 2.76 -22.01 -5.51
C TYR A 348 4.02 -22.78 -5.94
N ASP A 349 4.56 -22.53 -7.13
CA ASP A 349 5.74 -23.23 -7.64
C ASP A 349 7.07 -22.71 -7.04
N CYS A 350 7.01 -21.70 -6.18
CA CYS A 350 8.16 -21.10 -5.49
C CYS A 350 9.21 -20.52 -6.45
N GLY A 351 8.83 -20.23 -7.70
CA GLY A 351 9.69 -19.64 -8.72
C GLY A 351 9.91 -18.14 -8.50
N GLY A 352 11.02 -17.82 -7.84
CA GLY A 352 11.73 -16.54 -7.97
C GLY A 352 11.26 -15.37 -7.11
N TYR A 353 9.96 -15.22 -6.79
CA TYR A 353 9.47 -14.02 -6.09
C TYR A 353 8.43 -14.34 -5.00
N PRO A 354 8.90 -14.74 -3.81
CA PRO A 354 8.14 -15.52 -2.84
C PRO A 354 6.96 -14.81 -2.20
N LEU A 355 7.07 -13.50 -1.95
CA LEU A 355 6.14 -12.81 -1.06
C LEU A 355 5.12 -11.93 -1.78
N ARG A 356 5.06 -11.94 -3.12
CA ARG A 356 4.15 -11.07 -3.89
C ARG A 356 2.66 -11.27 -3.56
N ALA A 357 2.27 -12.42 -3.03
CA ALA A 357 0.91 -12.70 -2.58
C ALA A 357 0.64 -12.33 -1.11
N TYR A 358 1.64 -11.80 -0.42
CA TYR A 358 1.62 -11.61 1.02
C TYR A 358 1.81 -10.14 1.40
N GLN A 359 0.98 -9.74 2.36
CA GLN A 359 1.09 -8.52 3.13
C GLN A 359 1.77 -8.81 4.45
N PHE A 360 2.63 -7.89 4.87
CA PHE A 360 3.22 -7.87 6.20
C PHE A 360 2.52 -6.80 7.03
N THR A 361 2.19 -7.11 8.28
CA THR A 361 1.72 -6.13 9.26
C THR A 361 2.40 -6.38 10.61
N ASN A 362 2.77 -5.31 11.30
CA ASN A 362 3.37 -5.38 12.62
C ASN A 362 2.29 -5.37 13.70
N ASP A 363 1.97 -6.53 14.25
CA ASP A 363 0.87 -6.68 15.21
C ASP A 363 1.18 -6.01 16.54
N THR A 364 2.45 -5.98 16.95
CA THR A 364 2.88 -5.26 18.16
C THR A 364 2.61 -3.75 18.01
N TYR A 365 2.89 -3.21 16.82
CA TYR A 365 2.58 -1.81 16.49
C TYR A 365 1.07 -1.56 16.53
N LEU A 366 0.27 -2.47 15.97
CA LEU A 366 -1.18 -2.31 15.87
C LEU A 366 -1.93 -2.52 17.20
N SER A 367 -1.41 -3.39 18.07
CA SER A 367 -1.99 -3.71 19.37
C SER A 367 -1.55 -2.78 20.50
N GLY A 368 -0.51 -1.96 20.27
CA GLY A 368 0.02 -1.00 21.24
C GLY A 368 0.78 -1.62 22.42
N THR A 369 1.29 -2.85 22.25
CA THR A 369 2.01 -3.61 23.30
C THR A 369 3.52 -3.47 23.25
#